data_AF-A0AA39LZ35-F1
#
_entry.id   AF-A0AA39LZ35-F1
#
_cell.length_a   1.000
_cell.length_b   1.000
_cell.length_c   1.000
_cell.angle_alpha   90.00
_cell.angle_beta   90.00
_cell.angle_gamma   90.00
#
_symmetry.space_group_name_H-M   'P 1'
#
loop_
_entity.id
_entity.type
_entity.pdbx_description
1 polymer ?
#
loop_
_entity_poly.entity_id
_entity_poly.type
_entity_poly.pdbx_seq_one_letter_code
_entity_poly.pdbx_strand_id
1 'polypeptide(L)'
;MAQVPRLQNILLRQFALNDDSLETWRFLPFNVATRLARIRADILLFQRLHENFVKFPRGCTVLDPETGMFDAEKSIKAAKDKMDILDYFRVCTVNNLEQECRSVWDELSDYQRFSLMSDTFPIMAIAVELWDNPLHYNHAEIINYCASVHCAENGWIPGLVKHLRRVEEPKLPSTVTECLNRALQQRHFHVVFHLSTQEEFAHRLMLDRIESGFFLIFPDGQIGTYFACKLFAMAACVPGLRPVAATLLHCLHEADRQKLRANLVDIDSKRAICGFDLTRKQLSSMLAVN
;
A
#
# COMPACT_ATOMS: atom_id res chain seq x y z
N MET A 1 -32.15 19.27 -4.71
CA MET A 1 -31.43 18.18 -5.41
C MET A 1 -30.23 17.60 -4.65
N ALA A 2 -29.89 18.04 -3.43
CA ALA A 2 -28.73 17.54 -2.65
C ALA A 2 -29.00 16.34 -1.72
N GLN A 3 -30.23 15.80 -1.68
CA GLN A 3 -30.63 14.76 -0.72
C GLN A 3 -30.25 13.33 -1.15
N VAL A 4 -30.23 13.04 -2.46
CA VAL A 4 -29.93 11.70 -3.00
C VAL A 4 -28.46 11.29 -2.79
N PRO A 5 -27.45 12.15 -3.03
CA PRO A 5 -26.05 11.80 -2.77
C PRO A 5 -25.76 11.60 -1.28
N ARG A 6 -26.44 12.34 -0.40
CA ARG A 6 -26.32 12.19 1.06
C ARG A 6 -26.87 10.85 1.55
N LEU A 7 -28.03 10.43 1.06
CA LEU A 7 -28.62 9.13 1.39
C LEU A 7 -27.77 7.97 0.87
N GLN A 8 -27.25 8.07 -0.36
CA GLN A 8 -26.29 7.10 -0.89
C GLN A 8 -25.03 7.03 -0.03
N ASN A 9 -24.42 8.15 0.35
CA ASN A 9 -23.22 8.15 1.19
C ASN A 9 -23.48 7.61 2.61
N ILE A 10 -24.65 7.86 3.19
CA ILE A 10 -25.04 7.29 4.49
C ILE A 10 -25.22 5.78 4.38
N LEU A 11 -25.89 5.31 3.32
CA LEU A 11 -26.09 3.87 3.06
C LEU A 11 -24.76 3.18 2.76
N LEU A 12 -23.91 3.74 1.89
CA LEU A 12 -22.58 3.20 1.57
C LEU A 12 -21.68 3.14 2.82
N ARG A 13 -21.71 4.16 3.69
CA ARG A 13 -21.02 4.13 4.99
C ARG A 13 -21.55 3.02 5.90
N GLN A 14 -22.87 2.93 6.07
CA GLN A 14 -23.47 1.90 6.93
C GLN A 14 -23.22 0.49 6.39
N PHE A 15 -23.31 0.27 5.08
CA PHE A 15 -23.01 -1.02 4.45
C PHE A 15 -21.53 -1.39 4.51
N ALA A 16 -20.62 -0.44 4.28
CA ALA A 16 -19.18 -0.71 4.35
C ALA A 16 -18.68 -1.00 5.78
N LEU A 17 -19.34 -0.43 6.80
CA LEU A 17 -18.94 -0.57 8.21
C LEU A 17 -19.65 -1.70 8.97
N ASN A 18 -20.87 -2.09 8.58
CA ASN A 18 -21.71 -2.97 9.40
C ASN A 18 -22.10 -4.31 8.75
N ASP A 19 -21.98 -4.47 7.43
CA ASP A 19 -22.54 -5.65 6.76
C ASP A 19 -21.47 -6.68 6.43
N ASP A 20 -21.30 -7.69 7.29
CA ASP A 20 -20.50 -8.89 6.99
C ASP A 20 -21.26 -9.90 6.12
N SER A 21 -22.55 -9.64 5.81
CA SER A 21 -23.33 -10.52 4.95
C SER A 21 -23.04 -10.21 3.47
N LEU A 22 -22.17 -11.03 2.85
CA LEU A 22 -21.99 -11.05 1.40
C LEU A 22 -23.27 -11.46 0.63
N GLU A 23 -24.30 -11.92 1.34
CA GLU A 23 -25.57 -12.38 0.76
C GLU A 23 -26.44 -11.23 0.24
N THR A 24 -26.47 -10.08 0.92
CA THR A 24 -27.19 -8.88 0.46
C THR A 24 -26.57 -8.28 -0.81
N TRP A 25 -25.29 -8.52 -1.06
CA TRP A 25 -24.57 -7.99 -2.22
C TRP A 25 -25.04 -8.61 -3.54
N ARG A 26 -25.60 -9.83 -3.50
CA ARG A 26 -26.05 -10.58 -4.69
C ARG A 26 -27.18 -9.89 -5.45
N PHE A 27 -27.92 -8.99 -4.79
CA PHE A 27 -29.06 -8.30 -5.37
C PHE A 27 -28.72 -6.90 -5.91
N LEU A 28 -27.46 -6.46 -5.79
CA LEU A 28 -27.03 -5.15 -6.28
C LEU A 28 -26.63 -5.22 -7.76
N PRO A 29 -26.88 -4.16 -8.56
CA PRO A 29 -26.33 -4.05 -9.91
C PRO A 29 -24.80 -4.20 -9.89
N PHE A 30 -24.25 -4.90 -10.88
CA PHE A 30 -22.82 -5.25 -10.94
C PHE A 30 -21.88 -4.05 -10.71
N ASN A 31 -22.18 -2.90 -11.31
CA ASN A 31 -21.38 -1.69 -11.17
C ASN A 31 -21.38 -1.14 -9.73
N VAL A 32 -22.52 -1.25 -9.03
CA VAL A 32 -22.67 -0.82 -7.64
C VAL A 32 -21.94 -1.79 -6.71
N ALA A 33 -22.12 -3.09 -6.92
CA ALA A 33 -21.43 -4.13 -6.17
C ALA A 33 -19.90 -4.02 -6.30
N THR A 34 -19.39 -3.79 -7.51
CA THR A 34 -17.95 -3.63 -7.77
C THR A 34 -17.39 -2.38 -7.08
N ARG A 35 -18.11 -1.26 -7.13
CA ARG A 35 -17.71 -0.03 -6.45
C ARG A 35 -17.69 -0.20 -4.93
N LEU A 36 -18.71 -0.83 -4.37
CA LEU A 36 -18.77 -1.17 -2.94
C LEU A 36 -17.63 -2.09 -2.51
N ALA A 37 -17.34 -3.13 -3.31
CA ALA A 37 -16.22 -4.03 -3.07
C ALA A 37 -14.89 -3.27 -3.00
N ARG A 38 -14.70 -2.30 -3.91
CA ARG A 38 -13.51 -1.45 -3.93
C ARG A 38 -13.42 -0.56 -2.69
N ILE A 39 -14.50 0.16 -2.36
CA ILE A 39 -14.55 1.00 -1.14
C ILE A 39 -14.24 0.18 0.11
N ARG A 40 -14.87 -0.99 0.26
CA ARG A 40 -14.61 -1.89 1.39
C ARG A 40 -13.15 -2.36 1.41
N ALA A 41 -12.61 -2.75 0.26
CA ALA A 41 -11.21 -3.17 0.16
C ALA A 41 -10.24 -2.04 0.58
N ASP A 42 -10.51 -0.80 0.15
CA ASP A 42 -9.70 0.37 0.49
C ASP A 42 -9.78 0.68 2.00
N ILE A 43 -10.97 0.63 2.60
CA ILE A 43 -11.17 0.82 4.05
C ILE A 43 -10.46 -0.28 4.85
N LEU A 44 -10.63 -1.54 4.48
CA LEU A 44 -10.00 -2.67 5.19
C LEU A 44 -8.48 -2.64 5.06
N LEU A 45 -7.97 -2.26 3.88
CA LEU A 45 -6.55 -2.06 3.69
C LEU A 45 -6.06 -0.93 4.60
N PHE A 46 -6.73 0.22 4.59
CA PHE A 46 -6.38 1.34 5.44
C PHE A 46 -6.37 0.96 6.93
N GLN A 47 -7.40 0.28 7.42
CA GLN A 47 -7.45 -0.18 8.82
C GLN A 47 -6.27 -1.11 9.14
N ARG A 48 -6.04 -2.12 8.31
CA ARG A 48 -4.94 -3.07 8.48
C ARG A 48 -3.56 -2.41 8.52
N LEU A 49 -3.32 -1.39 7.69
CA LEU A 49 -2.04 -0.69 7.64
C LEU A 49 -1.73 0.07 8.94
N HIS A 50 -2.74 0.41 9.74
CA HIS A 50 -2.58 1.16 10.98
C HIS A 50 -2.74 0.30 12.24
N GLU A 51 -3.29 -0.91 12.12
CA GLU A 51 -3.58 -1.82 13.24
C GLU A 51 -2.38 -2.12 14.14
N ASN A 52 -1.16 -2.07 13.60
CA ASN A 52 0.07 -2.35 14.35
C ASN A 52 0.39 -1.30 15.44
N PHE A 53 -0.16 -0.08 15.33
CA PHE A 53 0.12 0.97 16.30
C PHE A 53 -1.12 1.76 16.73
N VAL A 54 -2.23 1.71 15.98
CA VAL A 54 -3.50 2.28 16.45
C VAL A 54 -4.72 1.51 15.95
N LYS A 55 -5.72 1.42 16.82
CA LYS A 55 -7.05 0.95 16.43
C LYS A 55 -7.86 2.12 15.88
N PHE A 56 -7.96 2.23 14.56
CA PHE A 56 -8.66 3.34 13.92
C PHE A 56 -10.15 3.39 14.32
N PRO A 57 -10.70 4.56 14.72
CA PRO A 57 -12.09 4.66 15.17
C PRO A 57 -13.10 4.33 14.06
N ARG A 58 -13.98 3.35 14.30
CA ARG A 58 -14.95 2.83 13.30
C ARG A 58 -15.87 3.92 12.72
N GLY A 59 -16.23 4.92 13.51
CA GLY A 59 -17.14 6.02 13.13
C GLY A 59 -16.49 7.17 12.36
N CYS A 60 -15.21 7.08 12.01
CA CYS A 60 -14.47 8.18 11.36
C CYS A 60 -14.23 7.96 9.86
N THR A 61 -14.75 6.87 9.28
CA THR A 61 -14.65 6.62 7.85
C THR A 61 -15.40 7.68 7.05
N VAL A 62 -14.72 8.41 6.17
CA VAL A 62 -15.27 9.43 5.27
C VAL A 62 -15.19 8.95 3.82
N LEU A 63 -16.26 9.21 3.08
CA LEU A 63 -16.27 9.08 1.63
C LEU A 63 -16.18 10.46 1.03
N ASP A 64 -15.39 10.59 -0.04
CA ASP A 64 -15.29 11.82 -0.80
C ASP A 64 -16.64 12.14 -1.46
N PRO A 65 -17.18 13.37 -1.31
CA PRO A 65 -18.52 13.70 -1.77
C PRO A 65 -18.64 13.76 -3.31
N GLU A 66 -17.54 13.96 -4.03
CA GLU A 66 -17.53 14.08 -5.49
C GLU A 66 -17.37 12.72 -6.16
N THR A 67 -16.37 11.96 -5.71
CA THR A 67 -16.03 10.65 -6.26
C THR A 67 -16.79 9.51 -5.59
N GLY A 68 -17.38 9.72 -4.41
CA GLY A 68 -18.02 8.69 -3.58
C GLY A 68 -17.10 7.54 -3.20
N MET A 69 -15.78 7.74 -3.26
CA MET A 69 -14.76 6.76 -2.89
C MET A 69 -14.28 7.00 -1.46
N PHE A 70 -13.57 6.03 -0.88
CA PHE A 70 -12.96 6.20 0.44
C PHE A 70 -11.94 7.33 0.44
N ASP A 71 -12.05 8.24 1.41
CA ASP A 71 -11.17 9.39 1.58
C ASP A 71 -10.35 9.22 2.87
N ALA A 72 -9.12 8.74 2.72
CA ALA A 72 -8.25 8.46 3.86
C ALA A 72 -7.90 9.72 4.66
N GLU A 73 -7.57 10.82 4.00
CA GLU A 73 -7.19 12.08 4.65
C GLU A 73 -8.35 12.64 5.48
N LYS A 74 -9.54 12.79 4.88
CA LYS A 74 -10.71 13.27 5.63
C LYS A 74 -11.09 12.32 6.75
N SER A 75 -10.89 11.01 6.56
CA SER A 75 -11.12 10.03 7.62
C SER A 75 -10.19 10.22 8.81
N ILE A 76 -8.90 10.44 8.56
CA ILE A 76 -7.90 10.71 9.60
C ILE A 76 -8.28 11.98 10.37
N LYS A 77 -8.56 13.08 9.67
CA LYS A 77 -8.96 14.35 10.32
C LYS A 77 -10.22 14.19 11.17
N ALA A 78 -11.19 13.41 10.72
CA ALA A 78 -12.40 13.11 11.50
C ALA A 78 -12.14 12.25 12.75
N ALA A 79 -10.96 11.64 12.87
CA ALA A 79 -10.55 10.82 14.01
C ALA A 79 -9.73 11.59 15.07
N LYS A 80 -9.31 12.85 14.81
CA LYS A 80 -8.46 13.66 15.71
C LYS A 80 -8.91 13.59 17.17
N ASP A 81 -10.17 13.93 17.45
CA ASP A 81 -10.69 14.01 18.82
C ASP A 81 -11.03 12.64 19.46
N LYS A 82 -10.81 11.54 18.73
CA LYS A 82 -11.14 10.17 19.18
C LYS A 82 -9.91 9.29 19.31
N MET A 83 -8.72 9.85 19.16
CA MET A 83 -7.44 9.17 19.24
C MET A 83 -6.57 9.84 20.29
N ASP A 84 -5.63 9.08 20.86
CA ASP A 84 -4.55 9.70 21.64
C ASP A 84 -3.73 10.63 20.72
N ILE A 85 -3.24 11.74 21.28
CA ILE A 85 -2.55 12.77 20.51
C ILE A 85 -1.27 12.24 19.84
N LEU A 86 -0.54 11.32 20.50
CA LEU A 86 0.62 10.68 19.91
C LEU A 86 0.20 9.76 18.77
N ASP A 87 -0.82 8.94 18.97
CA ASP A 87 -1.30 8.04 17.92
C ASP A 87 -1.83 8.79 16.70
N TYR A 88 -2.53 9.91 16.92
CA TYR A 88 -2.94 10.80 15.85
C TYR A 88 -1.74 11.36 15.10
N PHE A 89 -0.70 11.81 15.80
CA PHE A 89 0.57 12.25 15.18
C PHE A 89 1.21 11.14 14.33
N ARG A 90 1.26 9.90 14.83
CA ARG A 90 1.81 8.74 14.09
C ARG A 90 1.04 8.47 12.80
N VAL A 91 -0.30 8.47 12.87
CA VAL A 91 -1.16 8.28 11.68
C VAL A 91 -0.96 9.41 10.69
N CYS A 92 -0.95 10.66 11.13
CA CYS A 92 -0.70 11.81 10.26
C CYS A 92 0.67 11.70 9.57
N THR A 93 1.69 11.26 10.30
CA THR A 93 3.06 11.10 9.78
C THR A 93 3.11 10.09 8.62
N VAL A 94 2.62 8.86 8.83
CA VAL A 94 2.70 7.80 7.81
C VAL A 94 1.80 8.06 6.60
N ASN A 95 0.79 8.93 6.75
CA ASN A 95 -0.09 9.38 5.66
C ASN A 95 0.34 10.72 5.04
N ASN A 96 1.51 11.26 5.40
CA ASN A 96 2.05 12.51 4.87
C ASN A 96 1.12 13.73 5.06
N LEU A 97 0.49 13.85 6.23
CA LEU A 97 -0.35 14.99 6.60
C LEU A 97 0.47 16.04 7.37
N GLU A 98 1.37 16.75 6.68
CA GLU A 98 2.36 17.63 7.31
C GLU A 98 1.75 18.76 8.14
N GLN A 99 0.66 19.37 7.66
CA GLN A 99 -0.03 20.44 8.38
C GLN A 99 -0.62 19.95 9.70
N GLU A 100 -1.22 18.75 9.69
CA GLU A 100 -1.74 18.11 10.90
C GLU A 100 -0.60 17.76 11.87
N CYS A 101 0.51 17.24 11.37
CA CYS A 101 1.68 16.93 12.20
C CYS A 101 2.21 18.18 12.91
N ARG A 102 2.34 19.30 12.19
CA ARG A 102 2.76 20.60 12.76
C ARG A 102 1.79 21.09 13.84
N SER A 103 0.49 21.09 13.54
CA SER A 103 -0.53 21.48 14.53
C SER A 103 -0.44 20.65 15.80
N VAL A 104 -0.32 19.34 15.68
CA VAL A 104 -0.24 18.43 16.83
C VAL A 104 1.07 18.65 17.58
N TRP A 105 2.18 18.82 16.87
CA TRP A 105 3.50 19.04 17.46
C TRP A 105 3.54 20.23 18.42
N ASP A 106 2.87 21.32 18.07
CA ASP A 106 2.78 22.52 18.90
C ASP A 106 1.97 22.27 20.19
N GLU A 107 1.04 21.31 20.17
CA GLU A 107 0.22 20.89 21.31
C GLU A 107 0.95 19.87 22.23
N LEU A 108 2.03 19.23 21.77
CA LEU A 108 2.75 18.20 22.54
C LEU A 108 3.63 18.79 23.65
N SER A 109 3.70 18.09 24.78
CA SER A 109 4.71 18.34 25.82
C SER A 109 6.12 17.92 25.37
N ASP A 110 7.15 18.48 26.00
CA ASP A 110 8.54 18.12 25.67
C ASP A 110 8.83 16.63 25.87
N TYR A 111 8.24 16.00 26.89
CA TYR A 111 8.37 14.55 27.11
C TYR A 111 7.77 13.73 25.95
N GLN A 112 6.58 14.12 25.47
CA GLN A 112 5.92 13.48 24.34
C GLN A 112 6.72 13.64 23.04
N ARG A 113 7.22 14.85 22.77
CA ARG A 113 8.09 15.11 21.62
C ARG A 113 9.37 14.28 21.69
N PHE A 114 10.01 14.18 22.87
CA PHE A 114 11.18 13.33 23.06
C PHE A 114 10.87 11.86 22.78
N SER A 115 9.71 11.35 23.23
CA SER A 115 9.27 9.98 22.93
C SER A 115 9.16 9.73 21.42
N LEU A 116 8.67 10.69 20.63
CA LEU A 116 8.55 10.57 19.17
C LEU A 116 9.91 10.52 18.46
N MET A 117 10.95 11.12 19.05
CA MET A 117 12.32 11.07 18.53
C MET A 117 12.95 9.67 18.64
N SER A 118 12.37 8.78 19.46
CA SER A 118 12.80 7.40 19.63
C SER A 118 11.83 6.37 19.01
N ASP A 119 10.84 6.84 18.26
CA ASP A 119 9.83 6.00 17.61
C ASP A 119 10.37 5.39 16.31
N THR A 120 9.51 4.79 15.49
CA THR A 120 9.88 4.25 14.17
C THR A 120 10.48 5.31 13.26
N PHE A 121 11.32 4.90 12.31
CA PHE A 121 12.06 5.82 11.45
C PHE A 121 11.21 6.91 10.76
N PRO A 122 10.01 6.63 10.20
CA PRO A 122 9.18 7.67 9.61
C PRO A 122 8.70 8.71 10.62
N ILE A 123 8.32 8.28 11.82
CA ILE A 123 7.86 9.16 12.90
C ILE A 123 9.02 10.00 13.43
N MET A 124 10.16 9.35 13.71
CA MET A 124 11.38 10.02 14.12
C MET A 124 11.83 11.06 13.09
N ALA A 125 11.76 10.75 11.79
CA ALA A 125 12.16 11.67 10.73
C ALA A 125 11.36 12.98 10.78
N ILE A 126 10.04 12.89 10.96
CA ILE A 126 9.18 14.09 11.10
C ILE A 126 9.43 14.80 12.41
N ALA A 127 9.58 14.08 13.53
CA ALA A 127 9.85 14.68 14.83
C ALA A 127 11.17 15.49 14.81
N VAL A 128 12.23 14.93 14.22
CA VAL A 128 13.54 15.58 14.05
C VAL A 128 13.43 16.83 13.15
N GLU A 129 12.65 16.77 12.08
CA GLU A 129 12.37 17.91 11.17
C GLU A 129 11.60 19.03 11.89
N LEU A 130 10.59 18.69 12.71
CA LEU A 130 9.75 19.66 13.43
C LEU A 130 10.44 20.25 14.66
N TRP A 131 11.37 19.54 15.28
CA TRP A 131 12.17 20.03 16.40
C TRP A 131 13.24 21.04 15.95
N ASP A 132 13.45 21.22 14.63
CA ASP A 132 14.57 21.99 14.07
C ASP A 132 15.93 21.51 14.62
N ASN A 133 16.05 20.19 14.81
CA ASN A 133 17.23 19.59 15.43
C ASN A 133 18.39 19.55 14.41
N PRO A 134 19.62 19.97 14.77
CA PRO A 134 20.79 19.90 13.91
C PRO A 134 21.07 18.50 13.32
N LEU A 135 20.66 17.43 14.00
CA LEU A 135 20.74 16.06 13.50
C LEU A 135 19.98 15.84 12.20
N HIS A 136 18.89 16.59 11.97
CA HIS A 136 18.15 16.56 10.70
C HIS A 136 19.08 16.89 9.53
N TYR A 137 19.85 17.98 9.64
CA TYR A 137 20.69 18.46 8.56
C TYR A 137 21.89 17.55 8.28
N ASN A 138 22.49 16.98 9.33
CA ASN A 138 23.70 16.16 9.19
C ASN A 138 23.40 14.71 8.76
N HIS A 139 22.18 14.21 9.00
CA HIS A 139 21.83 12.81 8.75
C HIS A 139 20.55 12.64 7.91
N ALA A 140 20.06 13.70 7.26
CA ALA A 140 18.82 13.70 6.47
C ALA A 140 18.76 12.52 5.51
N GLU A 141 19.88 12.22 4.86
CA GLU A 141 19.96 11.15 3.87
C GLU A 141 19.68 9.77 4.48
N ILE A 142 20.39 9.39 5.54
CA ILE A 142 20.23 8.10 6.22
C ILE A 142 18.83 7.99 6.82
N ILE A 143 18.32 9.08 7.40
CA ILE A 143 16.97 9.13 7.98
C ILE A 143 15.91 8.85 6.90
N ASN A 144 15.99 9.53 5.74
CA ASN A 144 15.04 9.32 4.65
C ASN A 144 15.15 7.92 4.02
N TYR A 145 16.37 7.38 3.90
CA TYR A 145 16.57 5.99 3.50
C TYR A 145 15.85 5.04 4.47
N CYS A 146 16.16 5.08 5.76
CA CYS A 146 15.57 4.18 6.75
C CYS A 146 14.04 4.36 6.85
N ALA A 147 13.54 5.59 6.79
CA ALA A 147 12.11 5.89 6.81
C ALA A 147 11.40 5.32 5.57
N SER A 148 11.98 5.48 4.38
CA SER A 148 11.40 4.92 3.15
C SER A 148 11.32 3.39 3.19
N VAL A 149 12.39 2.72 3.63
CA VAL A 149 12.43 1.26 3.79
C VAL A 149 11.38 0.78 4.80
N HIS A 150 11.28 1.46 5.95
CA HIS A 150 10.30 1.12 6.99
C HIS A 150 8.85 1.35 6.53
N CYS A 151 8.60 2.43 5.78
CA CYS A 151 7.29 2.67 5.16
C CYS A 151 6.93 1.58 4.14
N ALA A 152 7.90 1.11 3.33
CA ALA A 152 7.65 0.03 2.38
C ALA A 152 7.35 -1.29 3.08
N GLU A 153 8.08 -1.60 4.16
CA GLU A 153 7.87 -2.78 5.00
C GLU A 153 6.49 -2.80 5.67
N ASN A 154 5.94 -1.64 6.01
CA ASN A 154 4.61 -1.55 6.64
C ASN A 154 3.47 -1.19 5.67
N GLY A 155 3.77 -0.98 4.39
CA GLY A 155 2.77 -0.69 3.37
C GLY A 155 2.28 0.77 3.32
N TRP A 156 3.00 1.73 3.90
CA TRP A 156 2.60 3.14 4.01
C TRP A 156 3.03 3.97 2.80
N ILE A 157 2.28 3.91 1.70
CA ILE A 157 2.63 4.58 0.43
C ILE A 157 2.85 6.09 0.59
N PRO A 158 1.98 6.88 1.25
CA PRO A 158 2.17 8.33 1.31
C PRO A 158 3.50 8.72 1.98
N GLY A 159 3.82 8.11 3.13
CA GLY A 159 5.11 8.27 3.81
C GLY A 159 6.29 7.75 2.97
N LEU A 160 6.14 6.60 2.31
CA LEU A 160 7.16 6.04 1.41
C LEU A 160 7.55 7.03 0.32
N VAL A 161 6.56 7.57 -0.40
CA VAL A 161 6.79 8.52 -1.50
C VAL A 161 7.45 9.80 -1.01
N LYS A 162 6.99 10.35 0.13
CA LYS A 162 7.59 11.53 0.75
C LYS A 162 9.09 11.32 0.99
N HIS A 163 9.47 10.21 1.62
CA HIS A 163 10.85 9.95 1.97
C HIS A 163 11.70 9.59 0.74
N LEU A 164 11.18 8.81 -0.21
CA LEU A 164 11.90 8.51 -1.47
C LEU A 164 12.26 9.77 -2.24
N ARG A 165 11.37 10.76 -2.31
CA ARG A 165 11.64 12.06 -2.97
C ARG A 165 12.73 12.89 -2.30
N ARG A 166 13.07 12.57 -1.06
CA ARG A 166 14.12 13.24 -0.28
C ARG A 166 15.43 12.45 -0.27
N VAL A 167 15.47 11.26 -0.88
CA VAL A 167 16.69 10.48 -1.08
C VAL A 167 17.46 11.06 -2.26
N GLU A 168 18.79 11.17 -2.11
CA GLU A 168 19.64 11.69 -3.18
C GLU A 168 19.59 10.81 -4.44
N GLU A 169 19.57 11.47 -5.60
CA GLU A 169 19.46 10.84 -6.93
C GLU A 169 20.40 9.64 -7.17
N PRO A 170 21.70 9.68 -6.80
CA PRO A 170 22.60 8.55 -7.02
C PRO A 170 22.21 7.28 -6.24
N LYS A 171 21.57 7.43 -5.08
CA LYS A 171 21.17 6.30 -4.22
C LYS A 171 19.73 5.88 -4.47
N LEU A 172 18.90 6.76 -5.02
CA LEU A 172 17.47 6.53 -5.21
C LEU A 172 17.15 5.21 -5.94
N PRO A 173 17.81 4.79 -7.03
CA PRO A 173 17.56 3.48 -7.66
C PRO A 173 17.74 2.29 -6.71
N SER A 174 18.79 2.32 -5.90
CA SER A 174 19.06 1.28 -4.91
C SER A 174 18.03 1.27 -3.79
N THR A 175 17.61 2.44 -3.32
CA THR A 175 16.62 2.58 -2.25
C THR A 175 15.21 2.17 -2.73
N VAL A 176 14.79 2.57 -3.93
CA VAL A 176 13.51 2.15 -4.51
C VAL A 176 13.47 0.63 -4.65
N THR A 177 14.56 0.02 -5.09
CA THR A 177 14.66 -1.44 -5.23
C THR A 177 14.62 -2.14 -3.88
N GLU A 178 15.30 -1.63 -2.86
CA GLU A 178 15.22 -2.17 -1.50
C GLU A 178 13.79 -2.05 -0.93
N CYS A 179 13.13 -0.90 -1.11
CA CYS A 179 11.73 -0.72 -0.74
C CYS A 179 10.82 -1.74 -1.43
N LEU A 180 11.02 -1.99 -2.73
CA LEU A 180 10.28 -3.01 -3.47
C LEU A 180 10.51 -4.41 -2.87
N ASN A 181 11.76 -4.76 -2.54
CA ASN A 181 12.11 -6.04 -1.93
C ASN A 181 11.42 -6.23 -0.57
N ARG A 182 11.41 -5.21 0.30
CA ARG A 182 10.68 -5.24 1.58
C ARG A 182 9.19 -5.40 1.37
N ALA A 183 8.61 -4.68 0.41
CA ALA A 183 7.20 -4.81 0.08
C ALA A 183 6.84 -6.20 -0.45
N LEU A 184 7.71 -6.83 -1.24
CA LEU A 184 7.55 -8.22 -1.70
C LEU A 184 7.60 -9.21 -0.53
N GLN A 185 8.58 -9.05 0.36
CA GLN A 185 8.75 -9.89 1.55
C GLN A 185 7.51 -9.83 2.45
N GLN A 186 6.98 -8.63 2.69
CA GLN A 186 5.78 -8.39 3.52
C GLN A 186 4.46 -8.56 2.76
N ARG A 187 4.52 -8.96 1.49
CA ARG A 187 3.35 -9.22 0.62
C ARG A 187 2.45 -7.99 0.45
N HIS A 188 3.02 -6.79 0.48
CA HIS A 188 2.35 -5.51 0.26
C HIS A 188 2.18 -5.21 -1.23
N PHE A 189 1.22 -5.90 -1.86
CA PHE A 189 0.92 -5.74 -3.29
C PHE A 189 0.66 -4.31 -3.74
N HIS A 190 0.01 -3.50 -2.90
CA HIS A 190 -0.31 -2.11 -3.23
C HIS A 190 0.95 -1.26 -3.35
N VAL A 191 1.98 -1.52 -2.52
CA VAL A 191 3.30 -0.88 -2.63
C VAL A 191 4.03 -1.38 -3.87
N VAL A 192 4.07 -2.69 -4.10
CA VAL A 192 4.69 -3.30 -5.30
C VAL A 192 4.07 -2.70 -6.57
N PHE A 193 2.74 -2.64 -6.62
CA PHE A 193 2.01 -1.98 -7.70
C PHE A 193 2.42 -0.52 -7.85
N HIS A 194 2.46 0.24 -6.77
CA HIS A 194 2.80 1.66 -6.82
C HIS A 194 4.22 1.90 -7.36
N LEU A 195 5.23 1.25 -6.79
CA LEU A 195 6.63 1.42 -7.20
C LEU A 195 6.90 0.94 -8.63
N SER A 196 6.17 -0.07 -9.11
CA SER A 196 6.36 -0.63 -10.45
C SER A 196 5.57 0.10 -11.55
N THR A 197 4.63 0.99 -11.19
CA THR A 197 3.73 1.64 -12.18
C THR A 197 3.85 3.16 -12.21
N GLN A 198 4.31 3.78 -11.12
CA GLN A 198 4.57 5.21 -11.11
C GLN A 198 5.84 5.50 -11.90
N GLU A 199 5.72 6.34 -12.93
CA GLU A 199 6.82 6.70 -13.83
C GLU A 199 8.06 7.16 -13.05
N GLU A 200 7.87 7.98 -12.01
CA GLU A 200 8.92 8.49 -11.12
C GLU A 200 9.85 7.40 -10.55
N PHE A 201 9.33 6.20 -10.28
CA PHE A 201 10.04 5.11 -9.61
C PHE A 201 10.31 3.91 -10.51
N ALA A 202 9.40 3.60 -11.44
CA ALA A 202 9.44 2.37 -12.22
C ALA A 202 10.73 2.24 -13.06
N HIS A 203 11.21 3.33 -13.65
CA HIS A 203 12.45 3.34 -14.46
C HIS A 203 13.73 3.23 -13.61
N ARG A 204 13.63 3.35 -12.29
CA ARG A 204 14.75 3.28 -11.34
C ARG A 204 14.93 1.89 -10.73
N LEU A 205 14.06 0.94 -11.05
CA LEU A 205 14.11 -0.42 -10.50
C LEU A 205 15.31 -1.20 -11.06
N MET A 206 16.15 -1.68 -10.16
CA MET A 206 17.31 -2.52 -10.46
C MET A 206 16.91 -4.00 -10.39
N LEU A 207 16.38 -4.54 -11.49
CA LEU A 207 15.82 -5.90 -11.54
C LEU A 207 16.86 -6.99 -11.22
N ASP A 208 18.13 -6.76 -11.57
CA ASP A 208 19.28 -7.61 -11.25
C ASP A 208 19.47 -7.78 -9.72
N ARG A 209 19.14 -6.75 -8.94
CA ARG A 209 19.19 -6.80 -7.47
C ARG A 209 18.01 -7.57 -6.87
N ILE A 210 16.86 -7.58 -7.53
CA ILE A 210 15.73 -8.43 -7.12
C ILE A 210 16.09 -9.90 -7.34
N GLU A 211 16.70 -10.20 -8.49
CA GLU A 211 17.14 -11.54 -8.85
C GLU A 211 18.20 -12.08 -7.89
N SER A 212 19.30 -11.33 -7.71
CA SER A 212 20.38 -11.72 -6.79
C SER A 212 19.92 -11.76 -5.32
N GLY A 213 18.96 -10.93 -4.94
CA GLY A 213 18.36 -10.89 -3.61
C GLY A 213 17.22 -11.89 -3.38
N PHE A 214 16.88 -12.74 -4.35
CA PHE A 214 15.65 -13.55 -4.30
C PHE A 214 15.52 -14.38 -3.03
N PHE A 215 16.58 -15.08 -2.61
CA PHE A 215 16.56 -15.90 -1.40
C PHE A 215 16.62 -15.09 -0.10
N LEU A 216 16.94 -13.80 -0.17
CA LEU A 216 16.80 -12.90 0.98
C LEU A 216 15.34 -12.44 1.14
N ILE A 217 14.62 -12.29 0.02
CA ILE A 217 13.20 -11.93 -0.02
C ILE A 217 12.32 -13.15 0.32
N PHE A 218 12.67 -14.31 -0.22
CA PHE A 218 11.98 -15.59 -0.05
C PHE A 218 12.98 -16.66 0.42
N PRO A 219 13.26 -16.75 1.73
CA PRO A 219 14.25 -17.68 2.30
C PRO A 219 14.02 -19.14 1.90
N ASP A 220 12.75 -19.54 1.81
CA ASP A 220 12.37 -20.90 1.44
C ASP A 220 12.35 -21.13 -0.08
N GLY A 221 12.76 -20.14 -0.88
CA GLY A 221 12.65 -20.14 -2.34
C GLY A 221 11.21 -20.05 -2.86
N GLN A 222 10.23 -19.87 -1.96
CA GLN A 222 8.80 -19.89 -2.28
C GLN A 222 8.15 -18.52 -2.04
N ILE A 223 7.46 -18.02 -3.07
CA ILE A 223 6.72 -16.74 -3.03
C ILE A 223 5.35 -16.89 -2.33
N GLY A 224 4.86 -18.12 -2.21
CA GLY A 224 3.50 -18.43 -1.74
C GLY A 224 2.47 -18.33 -2.86
N THR A 225 1.71 -19.41 -3.07
CA THR A 225 0.84 -19.58 -4.25
C THR A 225 -0.19 -18.48 -4.43
N TYR A 226 -0.88 -18.06 -3.35
CA TYR A 226 -1.87 -16.98 -3.43
C TYR A 226 -1.22 -15.65 -3.84
N PHE A 227 -0.05 -15.34 -3.27
CA PHE A 227 0.63 -14.07 -3.54
C PHE A 227 1.06 -14.01 -5.01
N ALA A 228 1.77 -15.05 -5.43
CA ALA A 228 2.26 -15.25 -6.78
C ALA A 228 1.12 -15.19 -7.82
N CYS A 229 0.05 -15.98 -7.66
CA CYS A 229 -1.07 -15.98 -8.62
C CYS A 229 -1.68 -14.59 -8.82
N LYS A 230 -1.85 -13.83 -7.72
CA LYS A 230 -2.41 -12.47 -7.82
C LYS A 230 -1.44 -11.50 -8.49
N LEU A 231 -0.15 -11.55 -8.16
CA LEU A 231 0.88 -10.71 -8.79
C LEU A 231 0.97 -10.96 -10.30
N PHE A 232 1.03 -12.24 -10.71
CA PHE A 232 1.11 -12.62 -12.12
C PHE A 232 -0.15 -12.27 -12.92
N ALA A 233 -1.33 -12.48 -12.33
CA ALA A 233 -2.59 -12.07 -12.96
C ALA A 233 -2.65 -10.53 -13.16
N MET A 234 -2.16 -9.76 -12.19
CA MET A 234 -2.08 -8.30 -12.31
C MET A 234 -1.05 -7.87 -13.37
N ALA A 235 0.13 -8.50 -13.40
CA ALA A 235 1.18 -8.19 -14.38
C ALA A 235 0.74 -8.41 -15.83
N ALA A 236 -0.15 -9.38 -16.08
CA ALA A 236 -0.73 -9.56 -17.41
C ALA A 236 -1.45 -8.29 -17.89
N CYS A 237 -2.24 -7.67 -17.01
CA CYS A 237 -3.05 -6.50 -17.30
C CYS A 237 -2.29 -5.16 -17.14
N VAL A 238 -1.19 -5.14 -16.40
CA VAL A 238 -0.50 -3.90 -15.98
C VAL A 238 0.95 -3.95 -16.45
N PRO A 239 1.30 -3.25 -17.56
CA PRO A 239 2.63 -3.33 -18.17
C PRO A 239 3.79 -3.05 -17.22
N GLY A 240 3.66 -2.04 -16.33
CA GLY A 240 4.71 -1.68 -15.37
C GLY A 240 5.04 -2.79 -14.36
N LEU A 241 4.12 -3.72 -14.10
CA LEU A 241 4.36 -4.85 -13.20
C LEU A 241 5.06 -6.03 -13.88
N ARG A 242 5.10 -6.07 -15.22
CA ARG A 242 5.66 -7.20 -15.97
C ARG A 242 7.13 -7.47 -15.70
N PRO A 243 8.03 -6.45 -15.61
CA PRO A 243 9.44 -6.71 -15.37
C PRO A 243 9.66 -7.38 -14.00
N VAL A 244 9.04 -6.85 -12.95
CA VAL A 244 9.13 -7.42 -11.59
C VAL A 244 8.58 -8.84 -11.56
N ALA A 245 7.41 -9.08 -12.15
CA ALA A 245 6.85 -10.42 -12.24
C ALA A 245 7.76 -11.38 -13.02
N ALA A 246 8.27 -10.97 -14.18
CA ALA A 246 9.17 -11.79 -14.98
C ALA A 246 10.45 -12.17 -14.22
N THR A 247 11.07 -11.22 -13.52
CA THR A 247 12.24 -11.47 -12.66
C THR A 247 11.93 -12.49 -11.58
N LEU A 248 10.82 -12.33 -10.86
CA LEU A 248 10.42 -13.28 -9.83
C LEU A 248 10.11 -14.67 -10.40
N LEU A 249 9.49 -14.74 -11.58
CA LEU A 249 9.24 -16.01 -12.27
C LEU A 249 10.54 -16.70 -12.69
N HIS A 250 11.55 -15.93 -13.11
CA HIS A 250 12.85 -16.47 -13.48
C HIS A 250 13.56 -17.13 -12.28
N CYS A 251 13.41 -16.53 -11.09
CA CYS A 251 14.03 -17.01 -9.87
C CYS A 251 13.37 -18.28 -9.28
N LEU A 252 12.12 -18.57 -9.65
CA LEU A 252 11.39 -19.73 -9.14
C LEU A 252 11.93 -21.06 -9.69
N HIS A 253 11.97 -22.07 -8.82
CA HIS A 253 12.23 -23.45 -9.24
C HIS A 253 11.19 -23.94 -10.25
N GLU A 254 11.61 -24.80 -11.18
CA GLU A 254 10.76 -25.31 -12.27
C GLU A 254 9.47 -25.97 -11.76
N ALA A 255 9.53 -26.74 -10.67
CA ALA A 255 8.36 -27.38 -10.08
C ALA A 255 7.32 -26.35 -9.59
N ASP A 256 7.76 -25.22 -9.05
CA ASP A 256 6.85 -24.18 -8.57
C ASP A 256 6.31 -23.31 -9.72
N ARG A 257 7.09 -23.13 -10.79
CA ARG A 257 6.59 -22.55 -12.04
C ARG A 257 5.46 -23.40 -12.63
N GLN A 258 5.60 -24.72 -12.62
CA GLN A 258 4.56 -25.64 -13.12
C GLN A 258 3.29 -25.61 -12.26
N LYS A 259 3.42 -25.60 -10.93
CA LYS A 259 2.27 -25.44 -10.02
C LYS A 259 1.55 -24.11 -10.25
N LEU A 260 2.28 -23.01 -10.45
CA LEU A 260 1.68 -21.71 -10.74
C LEU A 260 0.95 -21.70 -12.07
N ARG A 261 1.54 -22.28 -13.12
CA ARG A 261 0.87 -22.44 -14.42
C ARG A 261 -0.44 -23.21 -14.29
N ALA A 262 -0.47 -24.34 -13.59
CA ALA A 262 -1.68 -25.13 -13.38
C ALA A 262 -2.78 -24.33 -12.64
N ASN A 263 -2.40 -23.56 -11.61
CA ASN A 263 -3.36 -22.75 -10.84
C ASN A 263 -3.85 -21.51 -11.59
N LEU A 264 -3.01 -20.89 -12.42
CA LEU A 264 -3.43 -19.76 -13.27
C LEU A 264 -4.44 -20.21 -14.34
N VAL A 265 -4.23 -21.39 -14.93
CA VAL A 265 -5.19 -22.02 -15.86
C VAL A 265 -6.51 -22.37 -15.17
N ASP A 266 -6.49 -22.78 -13.90
CA ASP A 266 -7.71 -23.09 -13.12
C ASP A 266 -8.44 -21.82 -12.64
N ILE A 267 -7.72 -20.70 -12.41
CA ILE A 267 -8.33 -19.39 -12.14
C ILE A 267 -9.01 -18.86 -13.40
N ASP A 268 -8.38 -18.99 -14.57
CA ASP A 268 -8.98 -18.62 -15.86
C ASP A 268 -10.22 -19.47 -16.20
N SER A 269 -10.29 -20.73 -15.75
CA SER A 269 -11.45 -21.62 -15.98
C SER A 269 -12.58 -21.44 -14.96
N LYS A 270 -12.27 -21.11 -13.69
CA LYS A 270 -13.27 -20.97 -12.62
C LYS A 270 -13.75 -19.53 -12.36
N ARG A 271 -13.00 -18.48 -12.74
CA ARG A 271 -13.38 -17.06 -12.52
C ARG A 271 -13.94 -16.33 -13.75
N ALA A 272 -14.19 -17.02 -14.86
CA ALA A 272 -15.05 -16.51 -15.93
C ALA A 272 -16.49 -16.15 -15.47
N ILE A 273 -16.84 -16.39 -14.20
CA ILE A 273 -18.12 -16.00 -13.57
C ILE A 273 -17.99 -14.73 -12.69
N CYS A 274 -16.79 -14.13 -12.54
CA CYS A 274 -16.62 -12.86 -11.81
C CYS A 274 -15.66 -11.88 -12.53
N GLY A 275 -16.15 -11.23 -13.59
CA GLY A 275 -15.90 -9.80 -13.82
C GLY A 275 -14.52 -9.31 -14.25
N PHE A 276 -13.61 -10.15 -14.76
CA PHE A 276 -12.35 -9.70 -15.38
C PHE A 276 -11.98 -10.55 -16.59
N ASP A 277 -12.62 -10.28 -17.73
CA ASP A 277 -12.49 -11.07 -18.98
C ASP A 277 -11.51 -10.42 -19.98
N LEU A 278 -10.28 -10.11 -19.50
CA LEU A 278 -9.20 -9.51 -20.31
C LEU A 278 -7.89 -10.33 -20.28
N THR A 279 -7.80 -11.39 -19.48
CA THR A 279 -6.56 -12.14 -19.23
C THR A 279 -6.12 -13.07 -20.36
N ARG A 280 -7.05 -13.55 -21.21
CA ARG A 280 -6.78 -14.68 -22.13
C ARG A 280 -5.68 -14.43 -23.18
N LYS A 281 -5.55 -13.21 -23.73
CA LYS A 281 -4.59 -12.92 -24.82
C LYS A 281 -3.21 -12.44 -24.36
N GLN A 282 -3.11 -11.81 -23.19
CA GLN A 282 -1.85 -11.20 -22.72
C GLN A 282 -1.05 -12.11 -21.77
N LEU A 283 -1.71 -13.03 -21.06
CA LEU A 283 -1.04 -13.98 -20.16
C LEU A 283 -0.39 -15.12 -20.95
N SER A 284 -1.04 -15.57 -22.02
CA SER A 284 -0.52 -16.55 -22.99
C SER A 284 0.74 -16.05 -23.70
N SER A 285 0.87 -14.75 -23.97
CA SER A 285 2.07 -14.18 -24.60
C SER A 285 3.23 -14.00 -23.62
N MET A 286 2.96 -13.72 -22.34
CA MET A 286 4.03 -13.66 -21.31
C MET A 286 4.61 -15.04 -20.98
N LEU A 287 3.79 -16.10 -21.06
CA LEU A 287 4.25 -17.48 -20.87
C LEU A 287 4.91 -18.09 -22.12
N ALA A 288 4.81 -17.41 -23.26
CA ALA A 288 5.37 -17.84 -24.54
C ALA A 288 6.74 -17.21 -24.86
N VAL A 289 7.27 -16.32 -24.01
CA VAL A 289 8.64 -15.81 -24.15
C VAL A 289 9.60 -16.81 -23.49
N ASN A 290 9.97 -17.82 -24.28
CA ASN A 290 11.29 -18.45 -24.30
C ASN A 290 11.85 -18.23 -25.70
#